data_AF-A0A7S7AHL7-F1
#
_entry.id   AF-A0A7S7AHL7-F1
#
_cell.length_a   1.000
_cell.length_b   1.000
_cell.length_c   1.000
_cell.angle_alpha   90.00
_cell.angle_beta   90.00
_cell.angle_gamma   90.00
#
_symmetry.space_group_name_H-M   'P 1'
#
loop_
_entity.id
_entity.type
_entity.pdbx_description
1 polymer ?
#
loop_
_entity_poly.entity_id
_entity_poly.type
_entity_poly.pdbx_seq_one_letter_code
_entity_poly.pdbx_strand_id
1 'polypeptide(L)' 'MKKSNIQTQRNSWTTEQDCFLIEHNALSMQELRQHLPYSEVDIQNRKKILGLNQRDRQMRKFL' A
#
# COMPACT_ATOMS: atom_id res chain seq x y z
N MET A 1 -30.91 -9.35 -19.96
CA MET A 1 -29.46 -9.59 -19.88
C MET A 1 -28.94 -8.98 -18.58
N LYS A 2 -28.55 -9.82 -17.62
CA LYS A 2 -28.09 -9.38 -16.30
C LYS A 2 -26.66 -8.82 -16.45
N LYS A 3 -26.53 -7.49 -16.56
CA LYS A 3 -25.22 -6.84 -16.39
C LYS A 3 -24.92 -6.90 -14.89
N SER A 4 -24.16 -7.90 -14.47
CA SER A 4 -23.55 -7.96 -13.15
C SER A 4 -22.66 -6.73 -13.03
N ASN A 5 -23.16 -5.72 -12.31
CA ASN A 5 -22.40 -4.55 -11.93
C ASN A 5 -21.35 -5.07 -10.94
N ILE A 6 -20.17 -5.41 -11.45
CA ILE A 6 -19.01 -5.77 -10.64
C ILE A 6 -18.81 -4.57 -9.73
N GLN A 7 -19.13 -4.75 -8.45
CA GLN A 7 -18.83 -3.79 -7.41
C GLN A 7 -17.30 -3.60 -7.45
N THR A 8 -16.86 -2.55 -8.14
CA THR A 8 -15.61 -1.87 -7.83
C THR A 8 -15.77 -1.36 -6.41
N GLN A 9 -15.55 -2.22 -5.42
CA GLN A 9 -15.17 -1.77 -4.10
C GLN A 9 -13.87 -1.00 -4.30
N ARG A 10 -13.99 0.32 -4.35
CA ARG A 10 -12.86 1.22 -4.12
C ARG A 10 -12.30 0.78 -2.77
N ASN A 11 -11.18 0.05 -2.79
CA ASN A 11 -10.20 0.08 -1.71
C ASN A 11 -9.73 1.54 -1.60
N SER A 12 -10.55 2.39 -0.97
CA SER A 12 -10.30 3.82 -0.86
C SER A 12 -9.29 4.03 0.25
N TRP A 13 -8.03 3.81 -0.09
CA TRP A 13 -6.92 4.31 0.71
C TRP A 13 -7.14 5.80 0.93
N THR A 14 -7.19 6.21 2.20
CA THR A 14 -7.25 7.63 2.55
C THR A 14 -5.85 8.23 2.48
N THR A 15 -5.79 9.54 2.39
CA THR A 15 -4.52 10.27 2.45
C THR A 15 -3.76 9.94 3.74
N GLU A 16 -4.45 9.82 4.88
CA GLU A 16 -3.82 9.48 6.16
C GLU A 16 -3.21 8.07 6.14
N GLN A 17 -3.88 7.11 5.51
CA GLN A 17 -3.37 5.74 5.39
C GLN A 17 -2.16 5.67 4.46
N ASP A 18 -2.16 6.47 3.39
CA ASP A 18 -1.00 6.60 2.51
C ASP A 18 0.17 7.26 3.25
N CYS A 19 -0.06 8.36 3.96
CA CYS A 19 0.95 9.03 4.78
C CYS A 19 1.54 8.06 5.81
N PHE A 20 0.69 7.34 6.53
CA PHE A 20 1.12 6.32 7.49
C PHE A 20 2.02 5.27 6.82
N LEU A 21 1.63 4.74 5.66
CA LEU A 21 2.40 3.72 4.95
C LEU A 21 3.73 4.25 4.40
N ILE A 22 3.79 5.53 4.00
CA ILE A 22 5.02 6.20 3.55
C ILE A 22 5.99 6.37 4.72
N GLU A 23 5.51 6.92 5.83
CA GLU A 23 6.30 7.20 7.04
C GLU A 23 6.81 5.92 7.70
N HIS A 24 5.97 4.87 7.70
CA HIS A 24 6.23 3.61 8.40
C HIS A 24 6.53 2.46 7.43
N ASN A 25 7.06 2.75 6.24
CA ASN A 25 7.32 1.71 5.22
C ASN A 25 8.27 0.60 5.71
N ALA A 26 9.16 0.91 6.66
CA ALA A 26 10.10 -0.05 7.24
C ALA A 26 9.46 -1.04 8.24
N LEU A 27 8.22 -0.79 8.69
CA LEU A 27 7.51 -1.70 9.58
C LEU A 27 7.23 -3.04 8.89
N SER A 28 7.15 -4.09 9.71
CA SER A 28 6.77 -5.42 9.26
C SER A 28 5.31 -5.45 8.77
N MET A 29 4.96 -6.43 7.95
CA MET A 29 3.57 -6.61 7.51
C MET A 29 2.63 -6.85 8.69
N GLN A 30 3.10 -7.50 9.76
CA GLN A 30 2.31 -7.74 10.96
C GLN A 30 1.92 -6.42 11.64
N GLU A 31 2.88 -5.53 11.85
CA GLU A 31 2.65 -4.21 12.45
C GLU A 31 1.78 -3.33 11.55
N LEU A 32 2.05 -3.31 10.25
CA LEU A 32 1.24 -2.52 9.31
C LEU A 32 -0.23 -2.95 9.30
N ARG A 33 -0.51 -4.25 9.44
CA ARG A 33 -1.87 -4.79 9.54
C ARG A 33 -2.58 -4.49 10.86
N GLN A 34 -1.87 -4.10 11.90
CA GLN A 34 -2.51 -3.63 13.14
C GLN A 34 -3.09 -2.22 12.97
N HIS A 35 -2.52 -1.42 12.07
CA HIS A 35 -2.93 -0.03 11.82
C HIS A 35 -3.77 0.14 10.56
N LEU A 36 -3.62 -0.75 9.58
CA LEU A 36 -4.28 -0.67 8.29
C LEU A 36 -5.32 -1.80 8.14
N PRO A 37 -6.58 -1.49 7.80
CA PRO A 37 -7.63 -2.49 7.63
C PRO A 37 -7.55 -3.17 6.25
N TYR A 38 -6.34 -3.58 5.84
CA TYR A 38 -6.06 -4.13 4.52
C TYR A 38 -5.32 -5.47 4.61
N SER A 39 -5.51 -6.31 3.59
CA SER A 39 -4.75 -7.55 3.47
C SER A 39 -3.27 -7.24 3.20
N GLU A 40 -2.40 -8.21 3.48
CA GLU A 40 -0.98 -8.08 3.15
C GLU A 40 -0.75 -7.80 1.65
N VAL A 41 -1.53 -8.46 0.79
CA VAL A 41 -1.48 -8.28 -0.67
C VAL A 41 -1.87 -6.85 -1.04
N ASP A 42 -2.92 -6.29 -0.44
CA ASP A 42 -3.35 -4.92 -0.68
C ASP A 42 -2.30 -3.90 -0.24
N ILE A 43 -1.69 -4.10 0.94
CA ILE A 43 -0.61 -3.24 1.46
C ILE A 43 0.61 -3.31 0.54
N GLN A 44 1.02 -4.51 0.10
CA GLN A 44 2.13 -4.67 -0.84
C GLN A 44 1.84 -3.99 -2.18
N ASN A 45 0.63 -4.12 -2.71
CA ASN A 45 0.22 -3.45 -3.93
C ASN A 45 0.24 -1.93 -3.75
N ARG A 46 -0.22 -1.42 -2.60
CA ARG A 46 -0.15 0.01 -2.30
C ARG A 46 1.29 0.51 -2.19
N LYS A 47 2.19 -0.24 -1.53
CA LYS A 47 3.63 0.08 -1.50
C LYS A 47 4.24 0.19 -2.90
N LYS A 48 3.84 -0.66 -3.83
CA LYS A 48 4.26 -0.58 -5.25
C LYS A 48 3.72 0.69 -5.93
N ILE A 49 2.43 1.00 -5.74
CA ILE A 49 1.78 2.20 -6.29
C ILE A 49 2.43 3.49 -5.77
N LEU A 50 2.74 3.54 -4.47
CA LEU A 50 3.41 4.67 -3.81
C LEU A 50 4.93 4.72 -4.08
N GLY A 51 5.47 3.77 -4.84
CA GLY A 51 6.90 3.73 -5.20
C GLY A 51 7.85 3.43 -4.03
N LEU A 52 7.33 2.93 -2.90
CA LEU A 52 8.11 2.75 -1.68
C LEU A 52 9.18 1.66 -1.81
N ASN A 53 8.92 0.63 -2.62
CA ASN A 53 9.90 -0.42 -2.91
C ASN A 53 11.03 0.02 -3.87
N GLN A 54 10.87 1.16 -4.54
CA GLN A 54 11.84 1.66 -5.53
C GLN A 54 12.80 2.70 -4.93
N ARG A 55 12.39 3.42 -3.88
CA ARG A 55 13.24 4.40 -3.20
C ARG A 55 14.52 3.77 -2.66
N ASP A 56 14.43 2.59 -2.03
CA ASP A 56 15.62 1.90 -1.50
C ASP A 56 16.63 1.51 -2.59
N ARG A 57 16.14 1.12 -3.78
CA ARG A 57 17.02 0.78 -4.92
C ARG A 57 17.69 2.01 -5.53
N GLN A 58 17.01 3.16 -5.54
CA GLN A 58 17.59 4.40 -6.05
C GLN A 58 18.61 4.99 -5.08
N MET A 59 18.35 4.96 -3.77
CA MET A 59 19.31 5.42 -2.76
C MET A 59 20.61 4.60 -2.76
N ARG A 60 20.56 3.30 -3.05
CA ARG A 60 21.75 2.44 -3.18
C ARG A 60 22.58 2.67 -4.44
N LYS A 61 22.08 3.41 -5.44
CA LYS A 61 22.86 3.76 -6.64
C LYS A 61 23.79 4.97 -6.43
N PHE A 62 23.67 5.64 -5.29
CA PHE A 62 24.48 6.80 -4.92
C PHE A 62 25.48 6.51 -3.79
N LEU A 63 25.64 5.24 -3.41
CA LEU A 63 26.67 4.74 -2.47
C LEU A 63 27.61 3.81 -3.23
#